data_AF-A0ABD1H9X4-F1
#
_entry.id   AF-A0ABD1H9X4-F1
#
_cell.length_a   1.000
_cell.length_b   1.000
_cell.length_c   1.000
_cell.angle_alpha   90.00
_cell.angle_beta   90.00
_cell.angle_gamma   90.00
#
_symmetry.space_group_name_H-M   'P 1'
#
loop_
_entity.id
_entity.type
_entity.pdbx_description
1 polymer ?
#
loop_
_entity_poly.entity_id
_entity_poly.type
_entity_poly.pdbx_seq_one_letter_code
_entity_poly.pdbx_strand_id
1 'polypeptide(L)'
;MIHFLAKQDHAKKKVDQCLRALEELDSLLLRASRKDSGSSIEAMKARVVTTLNALNSLLKTVPAEVLEKGEAMANAYMNPGDDTSPEILDPQLKKLESIL
;
A
#
# COMPACT_ATOMS: atom_id res chain seq x y z
N MET A 1 1.27 33.04 -0.21
CA MET A 1 -0.10 32.51 0.03
C MET A 1 -0.61 31.69 -1.16
N ILE A 2 -0.69 32.24 -2.39
CA ILE A 2 -1.20 31.53 -3.58
C ILE A 2 -0.42 30.23 -3.90
N HIS A 3 0.91 30.25 -3.84
CA HIS A 3 1.74 29.07 -4.10
C HIS A 3 1.56 27.93 -3.07
N PHE A 4 1.21 28.27 -1.82
CA PHE A 4 0.96 27.29 -0.77
C PHE A 4 -0.37 26.56 -0.99
N LEU A 5 -1.42 27.31 -1.35
CA LEU A 5 -2.73 26.75 -1.67
C LEU A 5 -2.67 25.86 -2.93
N ALA A 6 -1.95 26.28 -3.97
CA ALA A 6 -1.76 25.48 -5.18
C ALA A 6 -1.04 24.14 -4.92
N LYS A 7 -0.07 24.12 -4.01
CA LYS A 7 0.58 22.88 -3.56
C LYS A 7 -0.38 21.95 -2.80
N GLN A 8 -1.25 22.53 -1.97
CA GLN A 8 -2.25 21.77 -1.20
C GLN A 8 -3.29 21.11 -2.10
N ASP A 9 -3.83 21.84 -3.08
CA ASP A 9 -4.79 21.31 -4.06
C ASP A 9 -4.17 20.21 -4.92
N HIS A 10 -2.90 20.37 -5.29
CA HIS A 10 -2.17 19.35 -6.03
C HIS A 10 -2.00 18.06 -5.22
N ALA A 11 -1.60 18.17 -3.94
CA ALA A 11 -1.45 17.01 -3.06
C ALA A 11 -2.78 16.27 -2.87
N LYS A 12 -3.88 16.99 -2.64
CA LYS A 12 -5.23 16.40 -2.52
C LYS A 12 -5.61 15.62 -3.78
N LYS A 13 -5.39 16.20 -4.96
CA LYS A 13 -5.65 15.52 -6.23
C LYS A 13 -4.85 14.22 -6.39
N LYS A 14 -3.59 14.19 -5.92
CA LYS A 14 -2.77 12.97 -5.95
C LYS A 14 -3.28 11.90 -4.98
N VAL A 15 -3.78 12.31 -3.82
CA VAL A 15 -4.46 11.39 -2.88
C VAL A 15 -5.71 10.79 -3.55
N ASP A 16 -6.60 11.63 -4.10
CA ASP A 16 -7.84 11.16 -4.75
C ASP A 16 -7.55 10.20 -5.93
N GLN A 17 -6.52 10.51 -6.73
CA GLN A 17 -6.09 9.65 -7.83
C GLN A 17 -5.58 8.29 -7.33
N CYS A 18 -4.83 8.28 -6.23
CA CYS A 18 -4.30 7.06 -5.64
C CYS A 18 -5.41 6.18 -5.06
N LEU A 19 -6.34 6.77 -4.31
CA LEU A 19 -7.47 6.05 -3.72
C LEU A 19 -8.35 5.42 -4.81
N ARG A 20 -8.68 6.18 -5.85
CA ARG A 20 -9.46 5.64 -6.99
C ARG A 20 -8.74 4.48 -7.67
N ALA A 21 -7.43 4.58 -7.89
CA ALA A 21 -6.67 3.50 -8.51
C ALA A 21 -6.68 2.22 -7.67
N LEU A 22 -6.59 2.35 -6.34
CA LEU A 22 -6.67 1.24 -5.39
C LEU A 22 -8.06 0.59 -5.38
N GLU A 23 -9.14 1.39 -5.35
CA GLU A 23 -10.52 0.89 -5.42
C GLU A 23 -10.80 0.13 -6.71
N GLU A 24 -10.31 0.65 -7.85
CA GLU A 24 -10.44 0.00 -9.16
C GLU A 24 -9.63 -1.31 -9.24
N LEU A 25 -8.45 -1.36 -8.59
CA LEU A 25 -7.66 -2.58 -8.48
C LEU A 25 -8.37 -3.63 -7.62
N ASP A 26 -8.84 -3.26 -6.43
CA ASP A 26 -9.55 -4.17 -5.53
C ASP A 26 -10.80 -4.75 -6.19
N SER A 27 -11.61 -3.88 -6.82
CA SER A 27 -12.79 -4.31 -7.58
C SER A 27 -12.45 -5.32 -8.67
N LEU A 28 -11.33 -5.12 -9.39
CA LEU A 28 -10.88 -6.05 -10.42
C LEU A 28 -10.40 -7.38 -9.84
N LEU A 29 -9.66 -7.35 -8.73
CA LEU A 29 -9.18 -8.55 -8.03
C LEU A 29 -10.34 -9.36 -7.46
N LEU A 30 -11.36 -8.70 -6.92
CA LEU A 30 -12.57 -9.35 -6.41
C LEU A 30 -13.35 -10.06 -7.53
N ARG A 31 -13.46 -9.42 -8.71
CA ARG A 31 -14.07 -10.05 -9.90
C ARG A 31 -13.27 -11.25 -10.38
N ALA A 32 -11.94 -11.12 -10.43
CA ALA A 32 -11.04 -12.22 -10.80
C ALA A 32 -11.14 -13.41 -9.84
N SER A 33 -11.21 -13.15 -8.54
CA SER A 33 -11.40 -14.19 -7.51
C SER A 33 -12.68 -15.00 -7.76
N ARG A 34 -13.75 -14.35 -8.23
CA ARG A 34 -15.04 -14.99 -8.57
C ARG A 34 -15.05 -15.68 -9.94
N LYS A 35 -13.90 -15.75 -10.63
CA LYS A 35 -13.75 -16.29 -11.99
C LYS A 35 -14.67 -15.59 -13.01
N ASP A 36 -14.90 -14.30 -12.81
CA ASP A 36 -15.66 -13.49 -13.76
C ASP A 36 -14.91 -13.42 -15.11
N SER A 37 -15.60 -13.67 -16.21
CA SER A 37 -14.99 -13.69 -17.55
C SER A 37 -14.53 -12.30 -18.04
N GLY A 38 -14.93 -11.24 -17.33
CA GLY A 38 -14.52 -9.85 -17.58
C GLY A 38 -13.15 -9.47 -17.02
N SER A 39 -12.48 -10.32 -16.25
CA SER A 39 -11.15 -10.05 -15.68
C SER A 39 -10.07 -10.91 -16.33
N SER A 40 -9.33 -10.34 -17.29
CA SER A 40 -8.13 -10.98 -17.85
C SER A 40 -6.89 -10.64 -17.02
N ILE A 41 -5.87 -11.52 -17.09
CA ILE A 41 -4.57 -11.33 -16.43
C ILE A 41 -3.90 -10.03 -16.92
N GLU A 42 -4.05 -9.70 -18.20
CA GLU A 42 -3.54 -8.48 -18.83
C GLU A 42 -4.19 -7.24 -18.21
N ALA A 43 -5.51 -7.27 -18.02
CA ALA A 43 -6.23 -6.18 -17.35
C ALA A 43 -5.75 -6.00 -15.90
N MET A 44 -5.52 -7.10 -15.17
CA MET A 44 -4.97 -7.07 -13.81
C MET A 44 -3.57 -6.46 -13.78
N LYS A 45 -2.67 -6.90 -14.67
CA LYS A 45 -1.31 -6.34 -14.77
C LYS A 45 -1.32 -4.85 -15.08
N ALA A 46 -2.11 -4.42 -16.06
CA ALA A 46 -2.25 -3.01 -16.42
C ALA A 46 -2.77 -2.16 -15.24
N ARG A 47 -3.72 -2.73 -14.48
CA ARG A 47 -4.29 -2.07 -13.30
C ARG A 47 -3.28 -1.94 -12.16
N VAL A 48 -2.47 -2.98 -11.91
CA VAL A 48 -1.37 -2.93 -10.94
C VAL A 48 -0.38 -1.83 -11.31
N VAL A 49 0.07 -1.77 -12.57
CA VAL A 49 1.00 -0.73 -13.03
C VAL A 49 0.42 0.67 -12.83
N THR A 50 -0.86 0.87 -13.16
CA THR A 50 -1.56 2.14 -12.97
C THR A 50 -1.59 2.54 -11.49
N THR A 51 -1.86 1.59 -10.61
CA THR A 51 -1.92 1.81 -9.15
C THR A 51 -0.55 2.17 -8.59
N LEU A 52 0.51 1.46 -9.01
CA LEU A 52 1.90 1.76 -8.62
C LEU A 52 2.33 3.17 -9.07
N ASN A 53 1.94 3.57 -10.28
CA ASN A 53 2.23 4.92 -10.79
C ASN A 53 1.50 6.01 -9.99
N ALA A 54 0.25 5.75 -9.56
CA ALA A 54 -0.51 6.67 -8.71
C ALA A 54 0.11 6.80 -7.31
N LEU A 55 0.50 5.68 -6.69
CA LEU A 55 1.23 5.64 -5.42
C LEU A 55 2.55 6.41 -5.51
N ASN A 56 3.38 6.14 -6.52
CA ASN A 56 4.65 6.86 -6.72
C ASN A 56 4.43 8.37 -6.91
N SER A 57 3.36 8.75 -7.64
CA SER A 57 3.01 10.16 -7.83
C SER A 57 2.58 10.83 -6.53
N LEU A 58 1.91 10.10 -5.63
CA LEU A 58 1.54 10.58 -4.30
C LEU A 58 2.78 10.72 -3.40
N LEU A 59 3.67 9.74 -3.38
CA LEU A 59 4.89 9.78 -2.56
C LEU A 59 5.79 10.98 -2.93
N LYS A 60 5.83 11.37 -4.20
CA LYS A 60 6.53 12.59 -4.65
C LYS A 60 5.98 13.90 -4.06
N THR A 61 4.78 13.87 -3.47
CA THR A 61 4.20 15.04 -2.78
C THR A 61 4.60 15.14 -1.31
N VAL A 62 5.14 14.05 -0.75
CA VAL A 62 5.59 13.97 0.63
C VAL A 62 7.00 14.56 0.74
N PRO A 63 7.31 15.37 1.78
CA PRO A 63 8.67 15.84 2.04
C PRO A 63 9.65 14.67 2.22
N ALA A 64 10.87 14.82 1.71
CA ALA A 64 11.86 13.75 1.70
C ALA A 64 12.17 13.23 3.11
N GLU A 65 12.22 14.12 4.11
CA GLU A 65 12.52 13.76 5.50
C GLU A 65 11.40 12.91 6.13
N VAL A 66 10.16 13.09 5.67
CA VAL A 66 9.02 12.27 6.11
C VAL A 66 9.03 10.93 5.38
N LEU A 67 9.36 10.93 4.08
CA LEU A 67 9.44 9.73 3.27
C LEU A 67 10.55 8.78 3.76
N GLU A 68 11.73 9.31 4.07
CA GLU A 68 12.88 8.55 4.59
C GLU A 68 12.55 7.87 5.94
N LYS A 69 11.85 8.58 6.84
CA LYS A 69 11.37 7.98 8.10
C LYS A 69 10.38 6.86 7.86
N GLY A 70 9.45 7.05 6.92
CA GLY A 70 8.49 6.03 6.53
C GLY A 70 9.17 4.80 5.92
N GLU A 71 10.18 5.01 5.08
CA GLU A 71 10.99 3.95 4.48
C GLU A 71 11.76 3.16 5.56
N ALA A 72 12.40 3.84 6.51
CA ALA A 72 13.08 3.17 7.62
C ALA A 72 12.13 2.28 8.45
N MET A 73 10.92 2.77 8.73
CA MET A 73 9.89 2.00 9.44
C MET A 73 9.40 0.80 8.60
N ALA A 74 9.13 1.00 7.31
CA ALA A 74 8.69 -0.07 6.43
C ALA A 74 9.77 -1.16 6.25
N ASN A 75 11.03 -0.75 6.14
CA ASN A 75 12.17 -1.67 6.05
C ASN A 75 12.35 -2.48 7.33
N ALA A 76 12.20 -1.85 8.50
CA ALA A 76 12.22 -2.56 9.78
C ALA A 76 11.08 -3.58 9.91
N TYR A 77 9.90 -3.32 9.34
CA TYR A 77 8.80 -4.27 9.32
C TYR A 77 9.05 -5.45 8.35
N MET A 78 9.59 -5.18 7.16
CA MET A 78 9.85 -6.20 6.14
C MET A 78 11.05 -7.09 6.48
N ASN A 79 12.08 -6.49 7.11
CA ASN A 79 13.30 -7.16 7.54
C ASN A 79 13.51 -6.89 9.03
N PRO A 80 12.74 -7.54 9.91
CA PRO A 80 12.80 -7.25 11.34
C PRO A 80 14.08 -7.77 12.04
N GLY A 81 15.03 -8.32 11.27
CA GLY A 81 16.27 -8.92 11.76
C GLY A 81 16.06 -10.34 12.30
N ASP A 82 17.13 -11.09 12.52
CA ASP A 82 17.07 -12.43 13.13
C ASP A 82 16.66 -12.38 14.61
N ASP A 83 16.70 -11.20 15.26
CA ASP A 83 16.27 -10.99 16.65
C ASP A 83 14.75 -10.93 16.82
N THR A 84 13.97 -10.95 15.75
CA THR A 84 12.54 -11.25 15.77
C THR A 84 12.29 -12.69 15.32
N SER A 85 13.07 -13.63 15.85
CA SER A 85 12.64 -15.02 15.91
C SER A 85 11.19 -15.07 16.45
N PRO A 86 10.31 -15.92 15.89
CA PRO A 86 8.97 -16.17 16.45
C PRO A 86 9.00 -16.67 17.91
N GLU A 87 10.18 -16.83 18.53
CA GLU A 87 10.30 -17.00 19.98
C GLU A 87 9.78 -15.82 20.81
N ILE A 88 9.72 -14.59 20.25
CA ILE A 88 9.07 -13.42 20.89
C ILE A 88 7.59 -13.30 20.46
N LEU A 89 6.93 -14.41 20.13
CA LEU A 89 5.46 -14.41 20.11
C LEU A 89 4.95 -14.17 21.53
N ASP A 90 4.08 -13.18 21.67
CA ASP A 90 3.33 -12.91 22.90
C ASP A 90 2.82 -14.24 23.47
N PRO A 91 3.03 -14.55 24.77
CA PRO A 91 2.58 -15.80 25.37
C PRO A 91 1.08 -16.08 25.14
N GLN A 92 0.27 -15.06 24.86
CA GLN A 92 -1.13 -15.24 24.46
C GLN A 92 -1.30 -15.84 23.06
N LEU A 93 -0.43 -15.53 22.10
CA LEU A 93 -0.42 -16.08 20.73
C LEU A 93 -0.01 -17.57 20.74
N LYS A 94 1.01 -17.96 21.51
CA LYS A 94 1.38 -19.38 21.71
C LYS A 94 0.24 -20.20 22.32
N LYS A 95 -0.54 -19.60 23.22
CA LYS A 95 -1.69 -20.28 23.84
C LYS A 95 -2.81 -20.56 22.84
N LEU A 96 -2.98 -19.72 21.82
CA LEU A 96 -3.97 -19.91 20.75
C LEU A 96 -3.57 -21.05 19.79
N GLU A 97 -2.29 -21.17 19.44
CA GLU A 97 -1.80 -22.30 18.62
C GLU A 97 -2.01 -23.66 19.29
N SER A 98 -1.90 -23.74 20.62
CA SER A 98 -2.11 -24.98 21.37
C SER A 98 -3.58 -25.45 21.43
N ILE A 99 -4.54 -24.65 20.95
CA ILE A 99 -5.98 -24.95 21.00
C ILE A 99 -6.51 -25.39 19.61
N LEU A 100 -5.70 -25.26 18.56
CA LEU A 100 -5.95 -25.85 17.23
C LEU A 100 -5.32 -27.25 17.11
#